data_AF-A0A6N8E862-F1
#
_entry.id   AF-A0A6N8E862-F1
#
_cell.length_a   1.000
_cell.length_b   1.000
_cell.length_c   1.000
_cell.angle_alpha   90.00
_cell.angle_beta   90.00
_cell.angle_gamma   90.00
#
_symmetry.space_group_name_H-M   'P 1'
#
loop_
_entity.id
_entity.type
_entity.pdbx_description
1 polymer ?
#
loop_
_entity_poly.entity_id
_entity_poly.type
_entity_poly.pdbx_seq_one_letter_code
_entity_poly.pdbx_strand_id
1 'polypeptide(L)' 'MYSLNKPDDFIPAMVEFLGDQQYRVHYLRQPFIREPDFGVTSVNYSFAELLARAEALVLP' A
#
# COMPACT_ATOMS: atom_id res chain seq x y z
N MET A 1 -11.00 4.19 -20.68
CA MET A 1 -11.02 3.55 -19.35
C MET A 1 -10.09 4.35 -18.47
N TYR A 2 -10.61 5.07 -17.48
CA TYR A 2 -9.77 5.79 -16.52
C TYR A 2 -9.83 5.01 -15.22
N SER A 3 -8.70 4.43 -14.82
CA SER A 3 -8.57 3.78 -13.51
C SER A 3 -8.79 4.83 -12.44
N LEU A 4 -9.81 4.64 -11.60
CA LEU A 4 -10.14 5.48 -10.45
C LEU A 4 -9.07 5.25 -9.36
N ASN A 5 -7.87 5.76 -9.58
CA ASN A 5 -6.92 5.87 -8.50
C ASN A 5 -7.29 7.10 -7.68
N LYS A 6 -8.28 6.94 -6.80
CA LYS A 6 -8.71 7.97 -5.86
C LYS A 6 -8.10 7.68 -4.49
N PRO A 7 -6.85 8.12 -4.24
CA PRO A 7 -6.17 7.86 -2.98
C PRO A 7 -6.91 8.43 -1.77
N ASP A 8 -7.72 9.47 -1.96
CA ASP A 8 -8.58 10.04 -0.92
C ASP A 8 -9.84 9.20 -0.62
N ASP A 9 -10.31 8.37 -1.56
CA ASP A 9 -11.50 7.52 -1.36
C ASP A 9 -11.15 6.14 -0.78
N PHE A 10 -9.89 5.66 -0.95
CA PHE A 10 -9.49 4.32 -0.52
C PHE A 10 -8.07 4.30 0.06
N ILE A 11 -7.97 3.84 1.30
CA ILE A 11 -6.68 3.59 1.98
C ILE A 11 -6.43 2.08 1.97
N PRO A 12 -5.46 1.57 1.19
CA PRO A 12 -5.06 0.18 1.29
C PRO A 12 -4.48 -0.16 2.67
N ALA A 13 -4.86 -1.33 3.17
CA ALA A 13 -4.32 -1.94 4.37
C ALA A 13 -3.43 -3.13 3.99
N MET A 14 -2.24 -3.21 4.57
CA MET A 14 -1.30 -4.32 4.44
C MET A 14 -1.12 -4.98 5.81
N VAL A 15 -1.06 -6.31 5.88
CA VAL A 15 -0.88 -7.03 7.14
C VAL A 15 0.48 -7.73 7.13
N GLU A 16 1.34 -7.36 8.08
CA GLU A 16 2.62 -8.01 8.34
C GLU A 16 2.43 -9.06 9.45
N PHE A 17 2.83 -10.31 9.18
CA PHE A 17 2.76 -11.41 10.13
C PHE A 17 4.13 -11.63 10.78
N LEU A 18 4.21 -11.48 12.10
CA LEU A 18 5.47 -11.50 12.87
C LEU A 18 5.72 -12.84 13.60
N GLY A 19 4.79 -13.79 13.51
CA GLY A 19 4.84 -15.09 14.18
C GLY A 19 3.82 -15.24 15.30
N ASP A 20 3.63 -16.49 15.76
CA ASP A 20 2.73 -17.08 16.79
C ASP A 20 1.32 -16.49 17.01
N GLN A 21 1.15 -15.18 17.02
CA GLN A 21 -0.14 -14.46 17.03
C GLN A 21 0.02 -12.94 16.85
N GLN A 22 1.22 -12.44 16.55
CA GLN A 22 1.47 -11.01 16.34
C GLN A 22 1.30 -10.62 14.87
N TYR A 23 0.47 -9.61 14.67
CA TYR A 23 0.22 -9.00 13.37
C TYR A 23 0.34 -7.48 13.50
N ARG A 24 0.89 -6.85 12.47
CA ARG A 24 0.87 -5.39 12.32
C ARG A 24 0.06 -5.03 11.10
N VAL A 25 -0.82 -4.05 11.27
CA VAL A 25 -1.62 -3.53 10.17
C VAL A 25 -1.03 -2.20 9.75
N HIS A 26 -0.72 -2.07 8.47
CA HIS A 26 -0.10 -0.89 7.89
C HIS A 26 -1.08 -0.23 6.94
N TYR A 27 -1.43 1.03 7.21
CA TYR A 27 -2.29 1.82 6.35
C TYR A 27 -1.46 2.74 5.47
N LEU A 28 -1.66 2.64 4.15
CA LEU A 28 -0.91 3.41 3.18
C LEU A 28 -1.83 4.41 2.47
N ARG A 29 -1.77 5.68 2.86
CA ARG A 29 -2.70 6.71 2.33
C ARG A 29 -2.42 7.15 0.90
N GLN A 30 -1.16 7.11 0.46
CA GLN A 30 -0.75 7.51 -0.89
C GLN A 30 0.14 6.44 -1.52
N PRO A 31 -0.45 5.27 -1.85
CA PRO A 31 0.28 4.12 -2.38
C PRO A 31 0.87 4.36 -3.77
N PHE A 32 0.18 5.15 -4.58
CA PHE A 32 0.49 5.33 -5.98
C PHE A 32 0.75 6.82 -6.24
N ILE A 33 2.02 7.17 -6.40
CA ILE A 33 2.49 8.53 -6.64
C ILE A 33 2.83 8.80 -8.11
N ARG A 34 2.91 7.75 -8.93
CA ARG A 34 3.28 7.85 -10.34
C ARG A 34 2.24 7.13 -11.19
N GLU A 35 1.60 7.87 -12.07
CA GLU A 35 0.85 7.25 -13.16
C GLU A 35 1.84 6.52 -14.07
N PRO A 36 1.53 5.28 -14.50
CA PRO A 36 2.39 4.57 -15.44
C PRO A 36 2.61 5.42 -16.69
N ASP A 37 3.84 5.44 -17.20
CA ASP A 37 4.12 6.02 -18.52
C ASP A 37 3.21 5.36 -19.59
N PHE A 38 2.82 6.14 -20.61
CA PHE A 38 1.90 5.70 -21.64
C PHE A 38 2.41 4.40 -22.30
N GLY A 39 1.70 3.29 -22.10
CA GLY A 39 2.05 1.97 -22.62
C GLY A 39 2.51 0.94 -21.58
N VAL A 40 2.64 1.30 -20.30
CA VAL A 40 2.93 0.34 -19.22
C VAL A 40 1.64 -0.17 -18.59
N THR A 41 1.41 -1.48 -18.64
CA THR A 41 0.19 -2.13 -18.11
C THR A 41 0.22 -2.38 -16.60
N SER A 42 1.42 -2.43 -15.98
CA SER A 42 1.60 -2.69 -14.55
C SER A 42 2.82 -1.97 -13.99
N VAL A 43 2.68 -1.32 -12.83
CA VAL A 43 3.81 -0.79 -12.04
C VAL A 43 4.06 -1.73 -10.87
N ASN A 44 5.30 -2.21 -10.74
CA ASN A 44 5.70 -3.04 -9.60
C ASN A 44 6.30 -2.16 -8.51
N TYR A 45 5.84 -2.35 -7.27
CA TYR A 45 6.35 -1.66 -6.08
C TYR A 45 7.02 -2.66 -5.15
N SER A 46 8.14 -2.26 -4.54
CA SER A 46 8.75 -3.06 -3.47
C SER A 46 7.88 -2.99 -2.21
N PHE A 47 7.56 -4.15 -1.64
CA PHE A 47 6.79 -4.21 -0.39
C PHE A 47 7.49 -3.44 0.74
N ALA A 48 8.81 -3.50 0.83
CA ALA A 48 9.59 -2.76 1.84
C ALA A 48 9.47 -1.24 1.68
N GLU A 49 9.42 -0.73 0.44
CA GLU A 49 9.25 0.70 0.18
C GLU A 49 7.82 1.18 0.51
N LEU A 50 6.82 0.34 0.25
CA LEU A 50 5.44 0.62 0.64
C LEU A 50 5.30 0.63 2.17
N LEU A 51 5.94 -0.31 2.86
CA LEU A 51 5.93 -0.41 4.31
C LEU A 51 6.55 0.82 4.99
N ALA A 52 7.67 1.31 4.46
CA ALA A 52 8.35 2.51 4.98
C ALA A 52 7.51 3.79 4.91
N ARG A 53 6.46 3.80 4.08
CA ARG A 53 5.55 4.93 3.88
C ARG A 53 4.19 4.75 4.56
N ALA A 54 3.93 3.55 5.06
CA ALA A 54 2.67 3.20 5.68
C ALA A 54 2.71 3.49 7.18
N GLU A 55 1.58 3.91 7.72
CA GLU A 55 1.40 4.11 9.15
C GLU A 55 1.07 2.77 9.81
N ALA A 56 1.88 2.35 10.79
CA ALA A 56 1.72 1.07 11.46
C ALA A 56 0.80 1.20 12.67
N LEU A 57 -0.29 0.45 12.67
CA LEU A 57 -1.13 0.19 13.83
C LEU A 57 -0.77 -1.19 14.41
N VAL A 58 -0.31 -1.20 15.65
CA VAL A 58 -0.08 -2.43 16.41
C VAL A 58 -1.41 -2.83 17.05
N LEU A 59 -1.93 -4.00 16.68
CA LEU A 59 -3.12 -4.57 17.31
C LEU A 59 -2.67 -5.45 18.50
N PRO A 60 -3.26 -5.26 19.69
CA PRO A 60 -2.91 -6.00 20.90
C PRO A 60 -3.28 -7.49 20.84
#